data_AF-A0A6L3XZP2-F1
#
_entry.id   AF-A0A6L3XZP2-F1
#
_cell.length_a   1.000
_cell.length_b   1.000
_cell.length_c   1.000
_cell.angle_alpha   90.00
_cell.angle_beta   90.00
_cell.angle_gamma   90.00
#
_symmetry.space_group_name_H-M   'P 1'
#
loop_
_entity.id
_entity.type
_entity.pdbx_description
1 polymer ?
#
loop_
_entity_poly.entity_id
_entity_poly.type
_entity_poly.pdbx_seq_one_letter_code
_entity_poly.pdbx_strand_id
1 'polypeptide(L)'
;MSIYKIPLQENVLDASAERIDWTLNNFSRVCVSFSGGKDSTVMLHLVAQQARQLKRKIDVIFLDWEAQFSSTIQHVDTMRTQYRDVIHQFWWVALPLTTQNALSQFQPEWQCWEPGTNWVRQPPEDAITDYHYFDFYQQGMTFEVFVREFAEWYAQKRPAAVMVGIRADESYNRFLAI
;
A
#
# COMPACT_ATOMS: atom_id res chain seq x y z
N MET A 1 -14.83 17.36 -19.72
CA MET A 1 -14.60 17.84 -18.33
C MET A 1 -14.73 19.34 -18.32
N SER A 2 -15.52 19.89 -17.39
CA SER A 2 -15.53 21.34 -17.18
C SER A 2 -14.13 21.80 -16.80
N ILE A 3 -13.60 22.79 -17.51
CA ILE A 3 -12.34 23.47 -17.16
C ILE A 3 -12.52 24.24 -15.83
N TYR A 4 -13.77 24.50 -15.43
CA TYR A 4 -14.11 25.24 -14.23
C TYR A 4 -14.15 24.31 -13.02
N LYS A 5 -13.15 24.44 -12.15
CA LYS A 5 -13.17 23.87 -10.79
C LYS A 5 -14.16 24.67 -9.94
N ILE A 6 -15.08 23.98 -9.24
CA ILE A 6 -16.01 24.62 -8.30
C ILE A 6 -15.27 24.75 -6.96
N PRO A 7 -15.05 25.96 -6.43
CA PRO A 7 -14.43 26.12 -5.12
C PRO A 7 -15.38 25.61 -4.03
N LEU A 8 -14.84 24.78 -3.13
CA LEU A 8 -15.53 24.36 -1.92
C LEU A 8 -15.10 25.27 -0.75
N GLN A 9 -15.95 25.43 0.26
CA GLN A 9 -15.59 26.13 1.52
C GLN A 9 -14.84 25.20 2.49
N GLU A 10 -13.98 24.35 1.95
CA GLU A 10 -13.23 23.34 2.70
C GLU A 10 -11.87 23.15 2.01
N ASN A 11 -10.80 23.03 2.80
CA ASN A 11 -9.48 22.75 2.26
C ASN A 11 -9.22 21.22 2.17
N VAL A 12 -8.25 20.84 1.35
CA VAL A 12 -7.95 19.42 1.07
C VAL A 12 -7.54 18.64 2.33
N LEU A 13 -6.88 19.30 3.28
CA LEU A 13 -6.42 18.66 4.51
C LEU A 13 -7.60 18.32 5.41
N ASP A 14 -8.50 19.27 5.64
CA ASP A 14 -9.70 19.09 6.47
C ASP A 14 -10.60 18.01 5.85
N ALA A 15 -10.88 18.11 4.55
CA ALA A 15 -11.68 17.11 3.82
C ALA A 15 -11.07 15.70 3.92
N SER A 16 -9.74 15.60 3.95
CA SER A 16 -9.05 14.32 4.11
C SER A 16 -9.15 13.80 5.53
N ALA A 17 -9.02 14.67 6.54
CA ALA A 17 -9.21 14.32 7.94
C ALA A 17 -10.63 13.81 8.21
N GLU A 18 -11.67 14.46 7.65
CA GLU A 18 -13.05 14.01 7.77
C GLU A 18 -13.28 12.61 7.17
N ARG A 19 -12.75 12.35 5.96
CA ARG A 19 -12.83 11.02 5.33
C ARG A 19 -12.09 9.96 6.14
N ILE A 20 -10.94 10.30 6.70
CA ILE A 20 -10.15 9.38 7.54
C ILE A 20 -10.89 9.09 8.84
N ASP A 21 -11.42 10.11 9.51
CA ASP A 21 -12.19 9.96 10.75
C ASP A 21 -13.43 9.09 10.51
N TRP A 22 -14.20 9.38 9.47
CA TRP A 22 -15.35 8.56 9.09
C TRP A 22 -14.94 7.10 8.83
N THR A 23 -13.87 6.87 8.07
CA THR A 23 -13.36 5.52 7.79
C THR A 23 -12.98 4.80 9.08
N LEU A 24 -12.25 5.46 9.97
CA LEU A 24 -11.84 4.89 11.25
C LEU A 24 -13.00 4.72 12.24
N ASN A 25 -14.11 5.42 12.10
CA ASN A 25 -15.27 5.21 12.96
C ASN A 25 -16.25 4.15 12.42
N ASN A 26 -16.20 3.84 11.11
CA ASN A 26 -17.14 2.92 10.46
C ASN A 26 -16.54 1.53 10.14
N PHE A 27 -15.22 1.39 10.06
CA PHE A 27 -14.58 0.12 9.77
C PHE A 27 -13.74 -0.40 10.94
N SER A 28 -14.08 -1.62 11.39
CA SER A 28 -13.32 -2.33 12.44
C SER A 28 -11.89 -2.68 12.01
N ARG A 29 -11.67 -2.86 10.70
CA ARG A 29 -10.37 -3.19 10.10
C ARG A 29 -10.03 -2.18 9.03
N VAL A 30 -8.92 -1.47 9.22
CA VAL A 30 -8.45 -0.43 8.30
C VAL A 30 -6.97 -0.66 8.02
N CYS A 31 -6.65 -0.90 6.75
CA CYS A 31 -5.28 -1.12 6.28
C CYS A 31 -4.87 0.05 5.39
N VAL A 32 -3.67 0.57 5.57
CA VAL A 32 -3.06 1.54 4.66
C VAL A 32 -2.17 0.80 3.66
N SER A 33 -2.47 0.94 2.37
CA SER A 33 -1.58 0.49 1.29
C SER A 33 -0.46 1.51 1.14
N PHE A 34 0.72 1.14 1.64
CA PHE A 34 1.88 2.02 1.73
C PHE A 34 2.94 1.59 0.72
N SER A 35 3.44 2.52 -0.09
CA SER A 35 4.43 2.24 -1.15
C SER A 35 5.80 2.84 -0.89
N GLY A 36 5.96 3.61 0.20
CA GLY A 36 7.15 4.44 0.43
C GLY A 36 7.22 5.71 -0.46
N GLY A 37 6.25 5.93 -1.35
CA GLY A 37 6.15 7.13 -2.17
C GLY A 37 5.54 8.32 -1.44
N LYS A 38 5.60 9.51 -2.04
CA LYS A 38 5.10 10.76 -1.43
C LYS A 38 3.63 10.70 -0.99
N ASP A 39 2.72 10.23 -1.84
CA ASP A 39 1.27 10.32 -1.58
C ASP A 39 0.85 9.30 -0.52
N SER A 40 1.40 8.08 -0.58
CA SER A 40 1.16 7.06 0.43
C SER A 40 1.82 7.39 1.77
N THR A 41 2.94 8.12 1.77
CA THR A 41 3.56 8.67 2.99
C THR A 41 2.67 9.71 3.66
N VAL A 42 2.14 10.68 2.90
CA VAL A 42 1.19 11.67 3.43
C VAL A 42 -0.06 10.98 3.98
N MET A 43 -0.61 10.00 3.26
CA MET A 43 -1.75 9.19 3.73
C MET A 43 -1.42 8.50 5.06
N LEU A 44 -0.27 7.82 5.17
CA LEU A 44 0.13 7.15 6.41
C LEU A 44 0.27 8.14 7.57
N HIS A 45 0.88 9.31 7.36
CA HIS A 45 0.98 10.35 8.39
C HIS A 45 -0.39 10.78 8.92
N LEU A 46 -1.34 11.09 8.02
CA LEU A 46 -2.68 11.57 8.40
C LEU A 46 -3.49 10.48 9.10
N VAL A 47 -3.49 9.25 8.55
CA VAL A 47 -4.22 8.13 9.14
C VAL A 47 -3.65 7.75 10.51
N ALA A 48 -2.32 7.71 10.64
CA ALA A 48 -1.67 7.40 11.92
C ALA A 48 -1.95 8.46 12.99
N GLN A 49 -1.98 9.73 12.62
CA GLN A 49 -2.35 10.81 13.52
C GLN A 49 -3.79 10.66 14.02
N GLN A 50 -4.76 10.43 13.12
CA GLN A 50 -6.15 10.23 13.49
C GLN A 50 -6.34 8.96 14.34
N ALA A 51 -5.69 7.86 13.97
CA ALA A 51 -5.72 6.61 14.72
C ALA A 51 -5.21 6.80 16.16
N ARG A 52 -4.13 7.58 16.34
CA ARG A 52 -3.59 7.92 17.67
C ARG A 52 -4.60 8.70 18.51
N GLN A 53 -5.29 9.68 17.92
CA GLN A 53 -6.33 10.47 18.60
C GLN A 53 -7.52 9.61 19.03
N LEU A 54 -7.98 8.73 18.15
CA LEU A 54 -9.08 7.80 18.41
C LEU A 54 -8.67 6.59 19.26
N LYS A 55 -7.39 6.47 19.64
CA LYS A 55 -6.81 5.31 20.33
C LYS A 55 -7.11 3.98 19.59
N ARG A 56 -7.12 4.04 18.26
CA ARG A 56 -7.32 2.89 17.37
C ARG A 56 -5.98 2.41 16.83
N LYS A 57 -5.97 1.15 16.42
CA LYS A 57 -4.89 0.56 15.64
C LYS A 57 -5.30 0.46 14.17
N ILE A 58 -4.31 0.58 13.30
CA ILE A 58 -4.43 0.35 11.85
C ILE A 58 -3.45 -0.74 11.44
N ASP A 59 -3.70 -1.38 10.30
CA ASP A 59 -2.73 -2.25 9.67
C ASP A 59 -2.07 -1.54 8.47
N VAL A 60 -0.93 -2.04 8.02
CA VAL A 60 -0.19 -1.50 6.88
C VAL A 60 0.31 -2.65 6.01
N ILE A 61 0.16 -2.51 4.70
CA ILE A 61 0.81 -3.41 3.73
C ILE A 61 1.80 -2.63 2.88
N PHE A 62 3.00 -3.18 2.74
CA PHE A 62 4.04 -2.74 1.81
C PHE A 62 4.42 -3.91 0.89
N LEU A 63 4.28 -3.69 -0.41
CA LEU A 63 4.69 -4.64 -1.45
C LEU A 63 6.09 -4.29 -1.92
N ASP A 64 7.04 -5.15 -1.56
CA ASP A 64 8.45 -4.98 -1.85
C ASP A 64 8.76 -5.54 -3.25
N TRP A 65 9.16 -4.67 -4.16
CA TRP A 65 9.51 -5.03 -5.54
C TRP A 65 10.96 -5.50 -5.71
N GLU A 66 11.73 -5.79 -4.65
CA GLU A 66 13.13 -6.20 -4.72
C GLU A 66 14.05 -5.05 -5.19
N ALA A 67 13.97 -4.66 -6.47
CA ALA A 67 14.74 -3.60 -7.13
C ALA A 67 14.20 -2.17 -6.91
N GLN A 68 13.88 -1.82 -5.66
CA GLN A 68 13.54 -0.44 -5.27
C GLN A 68 14.79 0.30 -4.76
N PHE A 69 14.80 1.63 -4.91
CA PHE A 69 15.88 2.46 -4.38
C PHE A 69 16.06 2.24 -2.88
N SER A 70 17.32 2.12 -2.42
CA SER A 70 17.62 1.92 -1.00
C SER A 70 17.06 3.03 -0.10
N SER A 71 16.95 4.27 -0.61
CA SER A 71 16.31 5.38 0.09
C SER A 71 14.82 5.15 0.34
N THR A 72 14.10 4.51 -0.60
CA THR A 72 12.70 4.12 -0.41
C THR A 72 12.60 3.05 0.68
N ILE A 73 13.46 2.04 0.66
CA ILE A 73 13.48 0.97 1.67
C ILE A 73 13.77 1.53 3.06
N GLN A 74 14.77 2.40 3.18
CA GLN A 74 15.08 3.09 4.44
C GLN A 74 13.91 3.97 4.92
N HIS A 75 13.23 4.66 4.02
CA HIS A 75 12.06 5.46 4.35
C HIS A 75 10.90 4.59 4.85
N VAL A 76 10.64 3.45 4.22
CA VAL A 76 9.60 2.52 4.65
C VAL A 76 9.87 2.00 6.06
N ASP A 77 11.12 1.60 6.35
CA ASP A 77 11.52 1.14 7.68
C ASP A 77 11.42 2.26 8.74
N THR A 78 11.79 3.49 8.36
CA THR A 78 11.63 4.68 9.21
C THR A 78 10.16 4.92 9.55
N MET A 79 9.26 4.88 8.56
CA MET A 79 7.82 5.07 8.79
C MET A 79 7.21 3.95 9.63
N ARG A 80 7.58 2.70 9.34
CA ARG A 80 7.19 1.53 10.14
C ARG A 80 7.59 1.70 11.61
N THR A 81 8.81 2.13 11.87
CA THR A 81 9.32 2.36 13.23
C THR A 81 8.62 3.54 13.91
N GLN A 82 8.49 4.67 13.20
CA GLN A 82 7.86 5.89 13.70
C GLN A 82 6.41 5.69 14.15
N TYR A 83 5.67 4.82 13.45
CA TYR A 83 4.24 4.58 13.68
C TYR A 83 3.92 3.23 14.34
N ARG A 84 4.93 2.54 14.87
CA ARG A 84 4.75 1.26 15.59
C ARG A 84 3.75 1.34 16.75
N ASP A 85 3.56 2.53 17.32
CA ASP A 85 2.63 2.76 18.43
C ASP A 85 1.16 2.70 17.99
N VAL A 86 0.85 2.86 16.70
CA VAL A 86 -0.51 2.79 16.15
C VAL A 86 -0.70 1.70 15.09
N ILE A 87 0.39 1.16 14.56
CA ILE A 87 0.33 -0.01 13.66
C ILE A 87 0.12 -1.27 14.51
N HIS A 88 -0.89 -2.07 14.16
CA HIS A 88 -1.12 -3.39 14.75
C HIS A 88 -0.34 -4.45 13.97
N GLN A 89 -0.53 -4.53 12.65
CA GLN A 89 0.23 -5.40 11.76
C GLN A 89 0.86 -4.60 10.62
N PHE A 90 2.13 -4.88 10.33
CA PHE A 90 2.83 -4.39 9.15
C PHE A 90 3.22 -5.59 8.28
N TRP A 91 2.57 -5.78 7.13
CA TRP A 91 2.96 -6.81 6.16
C TRP A 91 4.00 -6.23 5.21
N TRP A 92 5.26 -6.60 5.44
CA TRP A 92 6.32 -6.40 4.45
C TRP A 92 6.36 -7.62 3.53
N VAL A 93 5.77 -7.52 2.34
CA VAL A 93 5.62 -8.65 1.43
C VAL A 93 6.79 -8.69 0.46
N ALA A 94 7.62 -9.73 0.55
CA ALA A 94 8.76 -10.00 -0.32
C ALA A 94 8.57 -11.35 -1.03
N LEU A 95 7.40 -11.52 -1.64
CA LEU A 95 7.03 -12.71 -2.42
C LEU A 95 7.24 -12.45 -3.92
N PRO A 96 7.48 -13.49 -4.73
CA PRO A 96 7.56 -13.32 -6.15
C PRO A 96 6.25 -12.83 -6.77
N LEU A 97 6.29 -11.66 -7.40
CA LEU A 97 5.16 -11.04 -8.10
C LEU A 97 5.59 -10.61 -9.50
N THR A 98 4.72 -10.88 -10.47
CA THR A 98 5.00 -10.61 -11.89
C THR A 98 4.39 -9.28 -12.32
N THR A 99 5.14 -8.52 -13.12
CA THR A 99 4.68 -7.29 -13.78
C THR A 99 5.23 -7.20 -15.20
N GLN A 100 4.71 -6.25 -15.99
CA GLN A 100 5.21 -6.00 -17.34
C GLN A 100 6.61 -5.39 -17.30
N ASN A 101 7.46 -5.85 -18.22
CA ASN A 101 8.80 -5.34 -18.42
C ASN A 101 8.84 -4.50 -19.70
N ALA A 102 9.09 -3.19 -19.53
CA ALA A 102 9.20 -2.25 -20.65
C ALA A 102 10.60 -2.20 -21.30
N LEU A 103 11.57 -2.97 -20.78
CA LEU A 103 12.98 -2.91 -21.20
C LEU A 103 13.36 -3.97 -22.24
N SER A 104 12.52 -4.98 -22.47
CA SER A 104 12.82 -6.08 -23.37
C SER A 104 11.57 -6.57 -24.11
N GLN A 105 11.69 -6.74 -25.43
CA GLN A 105 10.66 -7.43 -26.22
C GLN A 105 10.76 -8.96 -26.11
N PHE A 106 11.92 -9.48 -25.70
CA PHE A 106 12.15 -10.93 -25.54
C PHE A 106 11.73 -11.42 -24.15
N GLN A 107 11.79 -10.54 -23.15
CA GLN A 107 11.37 -10.79 -21.78
C GLN A 107 10.33 -9.72 -21.42
N PRO A 108 9.08 -9.87 -21.91
CA PRO A 108 8.03 -8.86 -21.75
C PRO A 108 7.49 -8.75 -20.32
N GLU A 109 7.91 -9.65 -19.43
CA GLU A 109 7.55 -9.70 -18.03
C GLU A 109 8.81 -9.75 -17.17
N TRP A 110 8.67 -9.29 -15.93
CA TRP A 110 9.68 -9.38 -14.89
C TRP A 110 9.02 -9.76 -13.57
N GLN A 111 9.71 -10.60 -12.81
CA GLN A 111 9.26 -11.05 -11.50
C GLN A 111 10.26 -10.58 -10.43
N CYS A 112 9.76 -9.81 -9.45
CA CYS A 112 10.56 -9.52 -8.26
C CYS A 112 10.75 -10.80 -7.44
N TRP A 113 11.81 -10.88 -6.63
CA TRP A 113 12.06 -12.03 -5.74
C TRP A 113 12.01 -13.41 -6.44
N GLU A 114 12.34 -13.49 -7.74
CA GLU A 114 12.27 -14.73 -8.51
C GLU A 114 13.26 -15.79 -7.96
N PRO A 115 12.82 -17.01 -7.65
CA PRO A 115 13.69 -18.06 -7.14
C PRO A 115 14.81 -18.45 -8.09
N GLY A 116 16.00 -18.72 -7.56
CA GLY A 116 17.15 -19.14 -8.37
C GLY A 116 17.81 -18.02 -9.18
N THR A 117 17.40 -16.77 -8.97
CA THR A 117 18.03 -15.58 -9.56
C THR A 117 18.91 -14.86 -8.55
N ASN A 118 19.83 -14.02 -9.05
CA ASN A 118 20.62 -13.14 -8.19
C ASN A 118 19.83 -11.86 -7.91
N TRP A 119 19.33 -11.72 -6.69
CA TRP A 119 18.68 -10.49 -6.23
C TRP A 119 19.70 -9.38 -5.95
N VAL A 120 19.31 -8.13 -6.19
CA VAL A 120 20.11 -6.93 -5.92
C VAL A 120 20.24 -6.62 -4.43
N ARG A 121 19.37 -7.22 -3.60
CA ARG A 121 19.45 -7.19 -2.14
C ARG A 121 18.68 -8.35 -1.51
N GLN A 122 18.84 -8.50 -0.20
CA GLN A 122 18.04 -9.42 0.60
C GLN A 122 16.81 -8.69 1.19
N PRO A 123 15.69 -9.41 1.41
CA PRO A 123 14.57 -8.85 2.15
C PRO A 123 14.95 -8.71 3.65
N PRO A 124 14.29 -7.83 4.42
CA PRO A 124 14.42 -7.81 5.88
C PRO A 124 14.09 -9.18 6.51
N GLU A 125 14.65 -9.47 7.68
CA GLU A 125 14.49 -10.78 8.36
C GLU A 125 13.03 -11.14 8.64
N ASP A 126 12.19 -10.15 8.93
CA ASP A 126 10.78 -10.34 9.25
C ASP A 126 9.84 -10.07 8.08
N ALA A 127 10.38 -9.94 6.86
CA ALA A 127 9.59 -9.88 5.66
C ALA A 127 8.93 -11.24 5.36
N ILE A 128 7.76 -11.17 4.75
CA ILE A 128 7.00 -12.34 4.32
C ILE A 128 7.62 -12.86 3.04
N THR A 129 8.39 -13.94 3.18
CA THR A 129 9.02 -14.69 2.09
C THR A 129 8.47 -16.11 1.97
N ASP A 130 7.66 -16.55 2.94
CA ASP A 130 6.98 -17.84 2.91
C ASP A 130 5.74 -17.79 2.01
N TYR A 131 5.72 -18.68 1.02
CA TYR A 131 4.70 -18.81 -0.01
C TYR A 131 3.36 -19.25 0.58
N HIS A 132 3.37 -19.82 1.79
CA HIS A 132 2.18 -20.30 2.48
C HIS A 132 1.62 -19.30 3.50
N TYR A 133 2.22 -18.12 3.66
CA TYR A 133 1.74 -17.10 4.60
C TYR A 133 0.32 -16.64 4.27
N PHE A 134 0.06 -16.40 2.98
CA PHE A 134 -1.27 -16.09 2.45
C PHE A 134 -1.83 -17.33 1.76
N ASP A 135 -2.99 -17.81 2.19
CA ASP A 135 -3.67 -18.98 1.62
C ASP A 135 -4.11 -18.76 0.15
N PHE A 136 -4.29 -17.51 -0.26
CA PHE A 136 -4.62 -17.14 -1.64
C PHE A 136 -3.40 -17.05 -2.57
N TYR A 137 -2.18 -16.96 -2.02
CA TYR A 137 -1.00 -16.65 -2.83
C TYR A 137 -0.67 -17.80 -3.79
N GLN A 138 -0.37 -17.43 -5.03
CA GLN A 138 0.13 -18.33 -6.06
C GLN A 138 1.45 -17.79 -6.57
N GLN A 139 2.44 -18.67 -6.71
CA GLN A 139 3.79 -18.28 -7.14
C GLN A 139 3.74 -17.49 -8.45
N GLY A 140 4.31 -16.28 -8.43
CA GLY A 140 4.42 -15.43 -9.61
C GLY A 140 3.11 -14.83 -10.09
N MET A 141 2.06 -14.81 -9.27
CA MET A 141 0.83 -14.08 -9.58
C MET A 141 1.12 -12.61 -9.87
N THR A 142 0.28 -11.97 -10.69
CA THR A 142 0.47 -10.55 -10.99
C THR A 142 0.13 -9.70 -9.77
N PHE A 143 0.71 -8.50 -9.71
CA PHE A 143 0.39 -7.52 -8.69
C PHE A 143 -1.10 -7.22 -8.59
N GLU A 144 -1.79 -7.07 -9.72
CA GLU A 144 -3.22 -6.75 -9.78
C GLU A 144 -4.07 -7.86 -9.15
N VAL A 145 -3.70 -9.12 -9.38
CA VAL A 145 -4.36 -10.25 -8.72
C VAL A 145 -4.03 -10.22 -7.23
N PHE A 146 -2.75 -10.03 -6.85
CA PHE A 146 -2.35 -10.02 -5.44
C PHE A 146 -3.13 -8.99 -4.63
N VAL A 147 -3.22 -7.74 -5.09
CA VAL A 147 -3.91 -6.67 -4.33
C VAL A 147 -5.41 -6.95 -4.19
N ARG A 148 -6.03 -7.58 -5.19
CA ARG A 148 -7.45 -7.98 -5.13
C ARG A 148 -7.65 -9.09 -4.11
N GLU A 149 -6.89 -10.18 -4.22
CA GLU A 149 -7.00 -11.32 -3.32
C GLU A 149 -6.62 -10.93 -1.88
N PHE A 150 -5.62 -10.07 -1.69
CA PHE A 150 -5.26 -9.50 -0.39
C PHE A 150 -6.43 -8.75 0.24
N ALA A 151 -7.18 -7.95 -0.53
CA ALA A 151 -8.33 -7.21 -0.01
C ALA A 151 -9.42 -8.16 0.50
N GLU A 152 -9.72 -9.24 -0.23
CA GLU A 152 -10.68 -10.26 0.18
C GLU A 152 -10.21 -11.03 1.43
N TRP A 153 -8.94 -11.46 1.41
CA TRP A 153 -8.29 -12.13 2.53
C TRP A 153 -8.27 -11.28 3.79
N TYR A 154 -7.92 -10.00 3.66
CA TYR A 154 -7.87 -9.04 4.75
C TYR A 154 -9.27 -8.76 5.30
N ALA A 155 -10.29 -8.67 4.44
CA ALA A 155 -11.67 -8.43 4.87
C ALA A 155 -12.23 -9.60 5.69
N GLN A 156 -11.84 -10.85 5.40
CA GLN A 156 -12.38 -12.06 6.02
C GLN A 156 -13.93 -12.08 6.02
N LYS A 157 -14.53 -11.68 4.90
CA LYS A 157 -16.00 -11.57 4.74
C LYS A 157 -16.67 -10.61 5.73
N ARG A 158 -15.93 -9.64 6.28
CA ARG A 158 -16.44 -8.55 7.13
C ARG A 158 -16.11 -7.20 6.49
N PRO A 159 -16.85 -6.12 6.81
CA PRO A 159 -16.50 -4.78 6.36
C PRO A 159 -15.09 -4.39 6.79
N ALA A 160 -14.25 -4.05 5.80
CA ALA A 160 -12.90 -3.57 5.98
C ALA A 160 -12.61 -2.48 4.95
N ALA A 161 -11.67 -1.59 5.26
CA ALA A 161 -11.20 -0.55 4.35
C ALA A 161 -9.71 -0.74 4.05
N VAL A 162 -9.35 -0.63 2.77
CA VAL A 162 -7.97 -0.49 2.31
C VAL A 162 -7.81 0.93 1.77
N MET A 163 -6.98 1.72 2.43
CA MET A 163 -6.78 3.13 2.17
C MET A 163 -5.58 3.32 1.24
N VAL A 164 -5.77 4.04 0.13
CA VAL A 164 -4.73 4.28 -0.88
C VAL A 164 -4.49 5.78 -1.02
N GLY A 165 -3.23 6.20 -0.92
CA GLY A 165 -2.81 7.57 -1.21
C GLY A 165 -2.50 7.75 -2.69
N ILE A 166 -3.32 8.50 -3.41
CA ILE A 166 -3.09 8.86 -4.82
C ILE A 166 -3.29 10.36 -5.05
N ARG A 167 -2.52 10.92 -5.99
CA ARG A 167 -2.74 12.28 -6.48
C ARG A 167 -3.64 12.24 -7.71
N ALA A 168 -4.88 12.69 -7.54
CA ALA A 168 -5.91 12.66 -8.58
C ALA A 168 -5.49 13.40 -9.87
N ASP A 169 -4.82 14.55 -9.73
CA ASP A 169 -4.44 15.43 -10.85
C ASP A 169 -3.31 14.86 -11.75
N GLU A 170 -2.73 13.70 -11.45
CA GLU A 170 -1.64 13.11 -12.25
C GLU A 170 -2.13 12.35 -13.49
N SER A 171 -3.37 11.84 -13.51
CA SER A 171 -3.97 11.25 -14.72
C SER A 171 -5.49 11.11 -14.59
N TYR A 172 -6.18 11.03 -15.73
CA TYR A 172 -7.61 10.75 -15.76
C TYR A 172 -7.98 9.42 -15.08
N ASN A 173 -7.16 8.38 -15.26
CA ASN A 173 -7.37 7.08 -14.62
C ASN A 173 -7.26 7.16 -13.08
N ARG A 174 -6.35 7.99 -12.56
CA ARG A 174 -6.25 8.24 -11.11
C ARG A 174 -7.44 9.02 -10.58
N PHE A 175 -7.96 9.98 -11.34
CA PHE A 175 -9.18 10.69 -10.98
C PHE A 175 -10.39 9.76 -10.91
N LEU A 176 -10.54 8.84 -11.86
CA LEU A 176 -11.64 7.86 -11.89
C LEU A 176 -11.56 6.79 -10.79
N ALA A 177 -10.42 6.67 -10.11
CA ALA A 177 -10.24 5.73 -9.00
C ALA A 177 -10.74 6.27 -7.64
N ILE A 178 -11.27 7.51 -7.62
CA ILE A 178 -11.81 8.22 -6.45
C ILE A 178 -13.31 8.39 -6.62
#